data_AF-A0A2N3NGG0-F1
#
_entry.id   AF-A0A2N3NGG0-F1
#
_cell.length_a   1.000
_cell.length_b   1.000
_cell.length_c   1.000
_cell.angle_alpha   90.00
_cell.angle_beta   90.00
_cell.angle_gamma   90.00
#
_symmetry.space_group_name_H-M   'P 1'
#
loop_
_entity.id
_entity.type
_entity.pdbx_description
1 polymer ?
#
loop_
_entity_poly.entity_id
_entity_poly.type
_entity_poly.pdbx_seq_one_letter_code
_entity_poly.pdbx_strand_id
1 'polypeptide(L)'
;MTDQYLQEQHTYAIARNAPPETAPVNPVPDERTSWVMLSRSGEIVRLPHEHILHSTGSRVSIDLTVPKSLQGRTPTPFSMKSDNGIAYITNQRVIYLPSKPTEEFKSFAAPILNFEDSHISSPWFGSWYWVAVVTPVSQGGISPDIARVEVKLTFKDGGHNEFRNKFEELKERLHHVREIERETGQNIRIPDEPLPAYEAPPDATGSSHLAPQPVPARSDSSASRGRAPDEPPPGYEEAQAQTISMRLEDHIRDAADRGSEG
;
A
#
# COMPACT_ATOMS: atom_id res chain seq x y z
N MET A 1 -3.83 18.05 29.62
CA MET A 1 -2.87 17.71 28.55
C MET A 1 -3.51 17.77 27.16
N THR A 2 -4.81 17.48 27.02
CA THR A 2 -5.58 17.62 25.76
C THR A 2 -5.72 19.08 25.30
N ASP A 3 -5.87 20.02 26.23
CA ASP A 3 -6.02 21.45 25.90
C ASP A 3 -4.80 22.05 25.21
N GLN A 4 -3.59 21.61 25.58
CA GLN A 4 -2.36 22.16 24.99
C GLN A 4 -2.21 21.76 23.52
N TYR A 5 -2.61 20.53 23.18
CA TYR A 5 -2.57 20.05 21.80
C TYR A 5 -3.62 20.74 20.92
N LEU A 6 -4.82 20.94 21.44
CA LEU A 6 -5.87 21.71 20.78
C LEU A 6 -5.47 23.19 20.63
N GLN A 7 -4.83 23.77 21.64
CA GLN A 7 -4.31 25.13 21.61
C GLN A 7 -3.22 25.27 20.55
N GLU A 8 -2.31 24.29 20.43
CA GLU A 8 -1.30 24.27 19.38
C GLU A 8 -1.97 24.18 18.01
N GLN A 9 -2.86 23.20 17.78
CA GLN A 9 -3.60 23.06 16.51
C GLN A 9 -4.36 24.35 16.13
N HIS A 10 -5.01 24.99 17.09
CA HIS A 10 -5.78 26.22 16.87
C HIS A 10 -4.87 27.42 16.58
N THR A 11 -3.72 27.51 17.26
CA THR A 11 -2.72 28.56 17.04
C THR A 11 -2.07 28.42 15.67
N TYR A 12 -1.79 27.19 15.23
CA TYR A 12 -1.29 26.88 13.90
C TYR A 12 -2.32 27.20 12.80
N ALA A 13 -3.60 26.90 13.02
CA ALA A 13 -4.66 27.26 12.08
C ALA A 13 -4.83 28.78 11.92
N ILE A 14 -4.65 29.54 13.00
CA ILE A 14 -4.70 31.02 12.99
C ILE A 14 -3.50 31.61 12.23
N ALA A 15 -2.28 31.12 12.50
CA ALA A 15 -1.07 31.61 11.84
C ALA A 15 -1.10 31.41 10.31
N ARG A 16 -1.72 30.32 9.85
CA ARG A 16 -1.93 30.01 8.42
C ARG A 16 -2.88 30.97 7.70
N ASN A 17 -3.81 31.59 8.43
CA ASN A 17 -4.85 32.47 7.86
C ASN A 17 -4.58 33.97 8.11
N ALA A 18 -3.47 34.34 8.75
CA ALA A 18 -3.15 35.72 9.04
C ALA A 18 -2.68 36.47 7.76
N PRO A 19 -3.20 37.67 7.48
CA PRO A 19 -2.68 38.54 6.42
C PRO A 19 -1.20 38.89 6.66
N PRO A 20 -0.41 39.14 5.61
CA PRO A 20 1.05 39.24 5.66
C PRO A 20 1.62 40.42 6.48
N GLU A 21 0.79 41.27 7.07
CA GLU A 21 1.23 42.55 7.61
C GLU A 21 1.66 42.51 9.10
N THR A 22 1.52 41.38 9.81
CA THR A 22 1.78 41.33 11.27
C THR A 22 2.57 40.12 11.78
N ALA A 23 3.39 39.47 10.96
CA ALA A 23 4.29 38.40 11.44
C ALA A 23 5.64 38.97 11.94
N PRO A 24 6.07 38.70 13.18
CA PRO A 24 7.41 39.04 13.63
C PRO A 24 8.48 38.26 12.85
N VAL A 25 9.61 38.91 12.59
CA VAL A 25 10.78 38.40 11.86
C VAL A 25 11.45 37.26 12.63
N ASN A 26 10.87 36.07 12.55
CA ASN A 26 11.59 34.81 12.70
C ASN A 26 11.58 34.15 11.32
N PRO A 27 12.69 33.54 10.86
CA PRO A 27 12.67 32.79 9.62
C PRO A 27 11.73 31.61 9.81
N VAL A 28 10.50 31.73 9.30
CA VAL A 28 9.57 30.62 9.19
C VAL A 28 10.29 29.56 8.36
N PRO A 29 10.60 28.36 8.90
CA PRO A 29 11.22 27.32 8.12
C PRO A 29 10.30 27.06 6.93
N ASP A 30 10.81 27.15 5.69
CA ASP A 30 9.98 26.91 4.50
C ASP A 30 9.28 25.55 4.63
N GLU A 31 7.96 25.61 4.86
CA GLU A 31 7.11 24.46 5.20
C GLU A 31 6.78 23.64 3.94
N ARG A 32 7.13 24.16 2.75
CA ARG A 32 6.87 23.51 1.46
C ARG A 32 7.72 22.26 1.23
N THR A 33 8.82 22.11 1.98
CA THR A 33 9.81 21.04 1.81
C THR A 33 9.77 19.98 2.91
N SER A 34 8.81 20.09 3.85
CA SER A 34 8.57 19.11 4.92
C SER A 34 7.15 18.54 4.86
N TRP A 35 7.02 17.29 4.43
CA TRP A 35 5.73 16.59 4.34
C TRP A 35 5.41 15.70 5.54
N VAL A 36 6.37 15.57 6.46
CA VAL A 36 6.23 14.79 7.69
C VAL A 36 6.49 15.71 8.87
N MET A 37 5.54 15.72 9.80
CA MET A 37 5.75 16.35 11.10
C MET A 37 6.67 15.47 11.93
N LEU A 38 7.75 16.05 12.44
CA LEU A 38 8.66 15.41 13.36
C LEU A 38 8.47 15.99 14.75
N SER A 39 8.56 15.14 15.77
CA SER A 39 8.58 15.58 17.18
C SER A 39 9.86 16.37 17.46
N ARG A 40 9.95 16.99 18.64
CA ARG A 40 11.21 17.61 19.09
C ARG A 40 12.36 16.60 19.22
N SER A 41 12.06 15.32 19.41
CA SER A 41 13.02 14.21 19.43
C SER A 41 13.41 13.71 18.04
N GLY A 42 12.80 14.23 16.97
CA GLY A 42 13.04 13.81 15.58
C GLY A 42 12.25 12.57 15.14
N GLU A 43 11.28 12.14 15.94
CA GLU A 43 10.42 10.98 15.61
C GLU A 43 9.24 11.39 14.75
N ILE A 44 8.75 10.46 13.92
CA ILE A 44 7.56 10.69 13.07
C ILE A 44 6.34 10.93 13.96
N VAL A 45 5.71 12.10 13.82
CA VAL A 45 4.39 12.37 14.36
C VAL A 45 3.37 11.69 13.46
N ARG A 46 2.76 10.63 13.99
CA ARG A 46 1.81 9.77 13.30
C ARG A 46 0.46 10.48 13.13
N LEU A 47 -0.16 10.32 11.96
CA LEU A 47 -1.56 10.68 11.74
C LEU A 47 -2.47 9.83 12.64
N PRO A 48 -3.73 10.26 12.86
CA PRO A 48 -4.70 9.43 13.57
C PRO A 48 -4.78 8.04 12.96
N HIS A 49 -4.65 7.01 13.81
CA HIS A 49 -4.65 5.59 13.40
C HIS A 49 -3.52 5.20 12.43
N GLU A 50 -2.44 5.98 12.36
CA GLU A 50 -1.25 5.62 11.59
C GLU A 50 -0.32 4.71 12.39
N HIS A 51 0.04 3.58 11.81
CA HIS A 51 0.96 2.60 12.37
C HIS A 51 2.12 2.37 11.40
N ILE A 52 3.35 2.37 11.89
CA ILE A 52 4.54 2.01 11.11
C ILE A 52 4.57 0.48 10.98
N LEU A 53 4.53 -0.02 9.74
CA LEU A 53 4.52 -1.44 9.42
C LEU A 53 5.90 -1.96 8.98
N HIS A 54 6.72 -1.07 8.41
CA HIS A 54 8.08 -1.39 7.99
C HIS A 54 8.97 -0.15 7.97
N SER A 55 10.25 -0.35 8.23
CA SER A 55 11.30 0.66 8.12
C SER A 55 12.56 0.03 7.51
N THR A 56 13.20 0.74 6.60
CA THR A 56 14.49 0.32 6.03
C THR A 56 15.66 0.66 6.96
N GLY A 57 16.88 0.28 6.58
CA GLY A 57 18.10 0.89 7.11
C GLY A 57 18.27 2.36 6.66
N SER A 58 19.31 3.03 7.16
CA SER A 58 19.59 4.45 6.87
C SER A 58 20.35 4.71 5.57
N ARG A 59 20.79 3.67 4.86
CA ARG A 59 21.50 3.79 3.58
C ARG A 59 20.57 3.61 2.37
N VAL A 60 19.40 4.24 2.42
CA VAL A 60 18.50 4.37 1.26
C VAL A 60 18.63 5.78 0.70
N SER A 61 18.87 5.91 -0.61
CA SER A 61 18.78 7.22 -1.28
C SER A 61 17.42 7.38 -1.94
N ILE A 62 16.96 8.61 -2.10
CA ILE A 62 15.75 8.96 -2.85
C ILE A 62 16.08 9.94 -3.97
N ASP A 63 15.39 9.78 -5.10
CA ASP A 63 15.39 10.68 -6.24
C ASP A 63 13.94 10.88 -6.68
N LEU A 64 13.51 12.15 -6.74
CA LEU A 64 12.17 12.58 -7.12
C LEU A 64 12.29 13.39 -8.41
N THR A 65 11.67 12.95 -9.49
CA THR A 65 11.73 13.63 -10.80
C THR A 65 10.40 13.60 -11.52
N VAL A 66 10.25 14.38 -12.58
CA VAL A 66 9.13 14.20 -13.53
C VAL A 66 9.38 12.93 -14.36
N PRO A 67 8.40 12.02 -14.48
CA PRO A 67 8.53 10.82 -15.31
C PRO A 67 8.94 11.17 -16.74
N LYS A 68 9.82 10.36 -17.34
CA LYS A 68 10.37 10.62 -18.68
C LYS A 68 9.32 10.85 -19.76
N SER A 69 8.17 10.18 -19.67
CA SER A 69 7.04 10.33 -20.59
C SER A 69 6.37 11.72 -20.55
N LEU A 70 6.57 12.47 -19.47
CA LEU A 70 6.01 13.81 -19.25
C LEU A 70 7.07 14.91 -19.34
N GLN A 71 8.35 14.56 -19.44
CA GLN A 71 9.43 15.53 -19.62
C GLN A 71 9.20 16.34 -20.91
N GLY A 72 9.28 17.67 -20.80
CA GLY A 72 9.01 18.62 -21.90
C GLY A 72 7.55 19.05 -22.04
N ARG A 73 6.60 18.39 -21.35
CA ARG A 73 5.20 18.87 -21.24
C ARG A 73 4.95 19.68 -19.97
N THR A 74 5.80 19.48 -18.95
CA THR A 74 5.76 20.22 -17.70
C THR A 74 6.58 21.51 -17.83
N PRO A 75 6.00 22.70 -17.61
CA PRO A 75 6.72 23.98 -17.67
C PRO A 75 7.80 24.11 -16.60
N THR A 76 7.57 23.52 -15.42
CA THR A 76 8.44 23.64 -14.27
C THR A 76 9.39 22.43 -14.17
N PRO A 77 10.72 22.64 -14.21
CA PRO A 77 11.66 21.58 -13.90
C PRO A 77 11.53 21.19 -12.42
N PHE A 78 11.50 19.88 -12.15
CA PHE A 78 11.36 19.36 -10.80
C PHE A 78 12.33 18.21 -10.57
N SER A 79 13.21 18.40 -9.58
CA SER A 79 14.11 17.37 -9.08
C SER A 79 14.42 17.62 -7.61
N MET A 80 14.29 16.59 -6.78
CA MET A 80 14.77 16.59 -5.40
C MET A 80 15.46 15.26 -5.12
N LYS A 81 16.54 15.28 -4.34
CA LYS A 81 17.30 14.08 -4.04
C LYS A 81 17.87 14.11 -2.63
N SER A 82 18.10 12.92 -2.08
CA SER A 82 18.87 12.74 -0.86
C SER A 82 19.67 11.45 -0.95
N ASP A 83 20.95 11.51 -0.59
CA ASP A 83 21.86 10.38 -0.76
C ASP A 83 21.66 9.27 0.27
N ASN A 84 21.17 9.59 1.48
CA ASN A 84 20.97 8.60 2.54
C ASN A 84 19.80 9.03 3.43
N GLY A 85 19.06 8.06 3.94
CA GLY A 85 17.84 8.25 4.70
C GLY A 85 17.16 6.92 5.00
N ILE A 86 16.04 7.00 5.70
CA ILE A 86 15.21 5.86 6.07
C ILE A 86 13.88 6.01 5.35
N ALA A 87 13.45 4.95 4.65
CA ALA A 87 12.11 4.83 4.12
C ALA A 87 11.24 4.03 5.09
N TYR A 88 10.00 4.45 5.26
CA TYR A 88 9.00 3.81 6.10
C TYR A 88 7.76 3.50 5.27
N ILE A 89 7.14 2.37 5.57
CA ILE A 89 5.78 2.05 5.13
C ILE A 89 4.91 2.06 6.38
N THR A 90 3.90 2.91 6.35
CA THR A 90 2.84 2.92 7.36
C THR A 90 1.57 2.31 6.76
N ASN A 91 0.56 2.02 7.57
CA ASN A 91 -0.74 1.58 7.08
C ASN A 91 -1.50 2.63 6.22
N GLN A 92 -0.94 3.83 5.99
CA GLN A 92 -1.56 4.90 5.19
C GLN A 92 -0.68 5.43 4.05
N ARG A 93 0.64 5.53 4.27
CA ARG A 93 1.58 6.24 3.38
C ARG A 93 2.98 5.66 3.38
N VAL A 94 3.71 5.92 2.30
CA VAL A 94 5.18 5.82 2.26
C VAL A 94 5.76 7.12 2.78
N ILE A 95 6.78 7.04 3.63
CA ILE A 95 7.53 8.16 4.17
C ILE A 95 9.02 7.97 3.86
N TYR A 96 9.74 9.05 3.56
CA TYR A 96 11.19 9.06 3.54
C TYR A 96 11.74 10.21 4.39
N LEU A 97 12.71 9.90 5.25
CA LEU A 97 13.43 10.87 6.06
C LEU A 97 14.92 10.88 5.68
N PRO A 98 15.43 11.97 5.09
CA PRO A 98 16.86 12.18 4.87
C PRO A 98 17.66 12.04 6.17
N SER A 99 18.83 11.41 6.10
CA SER A 99 19.81 11.41 7.19
C SER A 99 20.40 12.81 7.42
N LYS A 100 20.42 13.64 6.37
CA LYS A 100 20.84 15.05 6.41
C LYS A 100 19.80 15.88 5.66
N PRO A 101 18.72 16.31 6.33
CA PRO A 101 17.72 17.21 5.76
C PRO A 101 18.36 18.49 5.23
N THR A 102 17.93 18.98 4.07
CA THR A 102 18.35 20.28 3.51
C THR A 102 17.17 21.25 3.52
N GLU A 103 17.41 22.53 3.24
CA GLU A 103 16.31 23.50 3.08
C GLU A 103 15.36 23.11 1.94
N GLU A 104 15.93 22.56 0.86
CA GLU A 104 15.21 22.11 -0.34
C GLU A 104 14.46 20.78 -0.14
N PHE A 105 14.93 19.91 0.76
CA PHE A 105 14.34 18.58 0.94
C PHE A 105 14.52 18.08 2.38
N LYS A 106 13.43 18.15 3.17
CA LYS A 106 13.43 17.79 4.59
C LYS A 106 12.82 16.43 4.89
N SER A 107 11.84 16.02 4.11
CA SER A 107 11.19 14.71 4.19
C SER A 107 10.53 14.40 2.85
N PHE A 108 9.85 13.26 2.71
CA PHE A 108 8.89 12.95 1.65
C PHE A 108 7.78 12.09 2.23
N ALA A 109 6.54 12.30 1.79
CA ALA A 109 5.42 11.44 2.13
C ALA A 109 4.35 11.44 1.04
N ALA A 110 3.77 10.27 0.77
CA ALA A 110 2.61 10.15 -0.10
C ALA A 110 1.73 8.94 0.28
N PRO A 111 0.39 9.03 0.13
CA PRO A 111 -0.51 7.92 0.40
C PRO A 111 -0.18 6.70 -0.45
N ILE A 112 -0.31 5.49 0.11
CA ILE A 112 0.01 4.24 -0.60
C ILE A 112 -0.76 4.12 -1.92
N LEU A 113 -2.04 4.49 -1.89
CA LEU A 113 -2.94 4.42 -3.05
C LEU A 113 -2.69 5.50 -4.11
N ASN A 114 -1.75 6.43 -3.88
CA ASN A 114 -1.34 7.41 -4.89
C ASN A 114 -0.17 6.91 -5.76
N PHE A 115 0.43 5.77 -5.42
CA PHE A 115 1.53 5.18 -6.17
C PHE A 115 1.03 4.19 -7.23
N GLU A 116 1.60 4.27 -8.42
CA GLU A 116 1.33 3.47 -9.62
C GLU A 116 2.66 2.93 -10.18
N ASP A 117 2.61 1.92 -11.04
CA ASP A 117 3.75 1.38 -11.79
C ASP A 117 4.99 1.01 -10.94
N SER A 118 4.76 0.48 -9.74
CA SER A 118 5.81 0.06 -8.82
C SER A 118 6.59 -1.15 -9.34
N HIS A 119 7.91 -1.07 -9.33
CA HIS A 119 8.78 -2.19 -9.70
C HIS A 119 10.16 -2.08 -9.04
N ILE A 120 10.91 -3.19 -9.07
CA ILE A 120 12.31 -3.25 -8.65
C ILE A 120 13.19 -3.50 -9.87
N SER A 121 14.34 -2.87 -9.91
CA SER A 121 15.39 -3.13 -10.91
C SER A 121 16.77 -2.80 -10.33
N SER A 122 17.82 -3.15 -11.07
CA SER A 122 19.20 -2.77 -10.75
C SER A 122 19.96 -2.47 -12.04
N PRO A 123 20.97 -1.59 -11.99
CA PRO A 123 21.96 -1.55 -13.07
C PRO A 123 22.76 -2.87 -13.10
N TRP A 124 23.50 -3.10 -14.19
CA TRP A 124 24.35 -4.29 -14.38
C TRP A 124 25.36 -4.48 -13.24
N PHE A 125 25.90 -3.39 -12.71
CA PHE A 125 26.61 -3.36 -11.43
C PHE A 125 26.02 -2.25 -10.58
N GLY A 126 25.56 -2.56 -9.37
CA GLY A 126 25.14 -1.56 -8.40
C GLY A 126 24.03 -2.03 -7.48
N SER A 127 23.51 -1.09 -6.70
CA SER A 127 22.43 -1.32 -5.75
C SER A 127 21.09 -1.50 -6.45
N TRP A 128 20.25 -2.35 -5.88
CA TRP A 128 18.84 -2.46 -6.27
C TRP A 128 18.10 -1.18 -5.94
N TYR A 129 17.12 -0.85 -6.77
CA TYR A 129 16.24 0.27 -6.55
C TYR A 129 14.78 -0.13 -6.78
N TRP A 130 13.89 0.51 -6.04
CA TRP A 130 12.45 0.49 -6.24
C TRP A 130 12.04 1.82 -6.90
N VAL A 131 11.21 1.74 -7.93
CA VAL A 131 10.64 2.90 -8.62
C VAL A 131 9.14 2.79 -8.61
N ALA A 132 8.46 3.91 -8.40
CA ALA A 132 7.03 4.04 -8.60
C ALA A 132 6.68 5.46 -9.06
N VAL A 133 5.53 5.62 -9.70
CA VAL A 133 4.99 6.92 -10.10
C VAL A 133 3.93 7.33 -9.09
N VAL A 134 4.06 8.53 -8.51
CA VAL A 134 3.11 9.06 -7.54
C VAL A 134 2.28 10.18 -8.15
N THR A 135 0.98 10.17 -7.87
CA THR A 135 0.09 11.32 -8.07
C THR A 135 0.21 12.26 -6.88
N PRO A 136 0.71 13.50 -7.03
CA PRO A 136 0.82 14.44 -5.92
C PRO A 136 -0.54 14.80 -5.33
N VAL A 137 -0.59 15.02 -4.02
CA VAL A 137 -1.79 15.52 -3.34
C VAL A 137 -1.83 17.05 -3.37
N SER A 138 -3.02 17.63 -3.45
CA SER A 138 -3.20 19.06 -3.28
C SER A 138 -2.63 19.50 -1.92
N GLN A 139 -1.89 20.62 -1.90
CA GLN A 139 -1.15 21.11 -0.72
C GLN A 139 0.05 20.25 -0.28
N GLY A 140 0.40 19.21 -1.03
CA GLY A 140 1.56 18.36 -0.77
C GLY A 140 2.87 18.97 -1.29
N GLY A 141 3.11 20.28 -1.16
CA GLY A 141 4.37 20.97 -1.50
C GLY A 141 4.83 20.96 -2.97
N ILE A 142 4.30 20.04 -3.79
CA ILE A 142 4.58 19.91 -5.22
C ILE A 142 3.63 20.82 -5.99
N SER A 143 4.17 21.52 -6.99
CA SER A 143 3.42 22.46 -7.82
C SER A 143 2.31 21.73 -8.62
N PRO A 144 1.10 22.30 -8.75
CA PRO A 144 -0.04 21.62 -9.38
C PRO A 144 0.13 21.36 -10.89
N ASP A 145 1.10 21.99 -11.55
CA ASP A 145 1.47 21.71 -12.94
C ASP A 145 2.25 20.40 -13.10
N ILE A 146 2.73 19.81 -12.00
CA ILE A 146 3.40 18.51 -11.97
C ILE A 146 2.36 17.43 -11.66
N ALA A 147 1.79 16.83 -12.71
CA ALA A 147 0.70 15.86 -12.56
C ALA A 147 1.14 14.50 -12.00
N ARG A 148 2.42 14.14 -12.16
CA ARG A 148 3.02 12.88 -11.73
C ARG A 148 4.49 13.08 -11.37
N VAL A 149 4.95 12.36 -10.35
CA VAL A 149 6.34 12.34 -9.91
C VAL A 149 6.85 10.90 -9.90
N GLU A 150 8.00 10.65 -10.51
CA GLU A 150 8.73 9.39 -10.37
C GLU A 150 9.51 9.42 -9.05
N VAL A 151 9.29 8.42 -8.20
CA VAL A 151 9.99 8.20 -6.94
C VAL A 151 10.91 7.01 -7.11
N LYS A 152 12.21 7.21 -6.95
CA LYS A 152 13.22 6.15 -7.00
C LYS A 152 13.93 6.03 -5.66
N LEU A 153 13.76 4.90 -4.98
CA LEU A 153 14.48 4.53 -3.76
C LEU A 153 15.61 3.55 -4.10
N THR A 154 16.86 3.87 -3.78
CA THR A 154 18.00 2.96 -4.01
C THR A 154 18.53 2.42 -2.69
N PHE A 155 18.61 1.09 -2.58
CA PHE A 155 18.88 0.36 -1.35
C PHE A 155 20.34 -0.10 -1.31
N LYS A 156 21.20 0.65 -0.59
CA LYS A 156 22.66 0.39 -0.61
C LYS A 156 23.08 -0.81 0.26
N ASP A 157 22.23 -1.24 1.19
CA ASP A 157 22.47 -2.35 2.13
C ASP A 157 21.53 -3.56 1.91
N GLY A 158 20.77 -3.58 0.81
CA GLY A 158 19.66 -4.54 0.64
C GLY A 158 18.37 -4.06 1.32
N GLY A 159 17.41 -4.96 1.57
CA GLY A 159 16.10 -4.61 2.10
C GLY A 159 15.04 -4.23 1.04
N HIS A 160 15.41 -4.29 -0.25
CA HIS A 160 14.54 -3.89 -1.35
C HIS A 160 13.35 -4.83 -1.53
N ASN A 161 13.55 -6.14 -1.37
CA ASN A 161 12.47 -7.12 -1.52
C ASN A 161 11.47 -7.03 -0.37
N GLU A 162 11.94 -6.84 0.85
CA GLU A 162 11.13 -6.64 2.05
C GLU A 162 10.28 -5.39 1.92
N PHE A 163 10.88 -4.29 1.46
CA PHE A 163 10.17 -3.04 1.20
C PHE A 163 9.09 -3.23 0.12
N ARG A 164 9.44 -3.82 -1.03
CA ARG A 164 8.47 -4.09 -2.11
C ARG A 164 7.34 -4.99 -1.65
N ASN A 165 7.65 -6.12 -1.01
CA ASN A 165 6.63 -7.07 -0.59
C ASN A 165 5.65 -6.41 0.39
N LYS A 166 6.15 -5.64 1.36
CA LYS A 166 5.28 -4.92 2.30
C LYS A 166 4.47 -3.83 1.60
N PHE A 167 5.04 -3.15 0.62
CA PHE A 167 4.34 -2.12 -0.15
C PHE A 167 3.19 -2.73 -0.98
N GLU A 168 3.45 -3.80 -1.73
CA GLU A 168 2.43 -4.45 -2.57
C GLU A 168 1.32 -5.08 -1.70
N GLU A 169 1.67 -5.81 -0.64
CA GLU A 169 0.73 -6.38 0.33
C GLU A 169 -0.22 -5.31 0.87
N LEU A 170 0.34 -4.17 1.31
CA LEU A 170 -0.46 -3.09 1.86
C LEU A 170 -1.32 -2.40 0.78
N LYS A 171 -0.77 -2.19 -0.41
CA LYS A 171 -1.48 -1.55 -1.52
C LYS A 171 -2.69 -2.39 -1.93
N GLU A 172 -2.53 -3.71 -2.11
CA GLU A 172 -3.61 -4.64 -2.39
C GLU A 172 -4.70 -4.59 -1.30
N ARG A 173 -4.29 -4.66 -0.02
CA ARG A 173 -5.21 -4.57 1.11
C ARG A 173 -6.02 -3.28 1.08
N LEU A 174 -5.37 -2.13 0.85
CA LEU A 174 -6.03 -0.83 0.82
C LEU A 174 -6.96 -0.66 -0.40
N HIS A 175 -6.62 -1.26 -1.55
CA HIS A 175 -7.55 -1.34 -2.69
C HIS A 175 -8.78 -2.16 -2.35
N HIS A 176 -8.60 -3.30 -1.69
CA HIS A 176 -9.71 -4.15 -1.25
C HIS A 176 -10.63 -3.44 -0.26
N VAL A 177 -10.07 -2.74 0.75
CA VAL A 177 -10.85 -1.89 1.67
C VAL A 177 -11.72 -0.92 0.88
N ARG A 178 -11.09 -0.13 -0.01
CA ARG A 178 -11.78 0.92 -0.76
C ARG A 178 -12.90 0.35 -1.63
N GLU A 179 -12.70 -0.84 -2.21
CA GLU A 179 -13.73 -1.50 -3.01
C GLU A 179 -14.93 -1.89 -2.15
N ILE A 180 -14.71 -2.55 -1.00
CA ILE A 180 -15.81 -2.92 -0.10
C ILE A 180 -16.50 -1.67 0.46
N GLU A 181 -15.76 -0.62 0.83
CA GLU A 181 -16.37 0.64 1.29
C GLU A 181 -17.26 1.25 0.21
N ARG A 182 -16.87 1.16 -1.06
CA ARG A 182 -17.66 1.64 -2.20
C ARG A 182 -18.91 0.80 -2.42
N GLU A 183 -18.81 -0.52 -2.27
CA GLU A 183 -19.93 -1.46 -2.48
C GLU A 183 -20.93 -1.45 -1.33
N THR A 184 -20.45 -1.38 -0.09
CA THR A 184 -21.27 -1.55 1.13
C THR A 184 -21.63 -0.23 1.80
N GLY A 185 -20.93 0.86 1.49
CA GLY A 185 -21.05 2.14 2.18
C GLY A 185 -20.57 2.11 3.64
N GLN A 186 -20.02 0.99 4.11
CA GLN A 186 -19.48 0.85 5.47
C GLN A 186 -18.00 1.19 5.47
N ASN A 187 -17.55 1.99 6.44
CA ASN A 187 -16.12 2.22 6.66
C ASN A 187 -15.51 0.98 7.34
N ILE A 188 -14.70 0.22 6.62
CA ILE A 188 -14.12 -1.03 7.11
C ILE A 188 -12.69 -0.81 7.56
N ARG A 189 -12.43 -1.06 8.84
CA ARG A 189 -11.09 -1.08 9.41
C ARG A 189 -10.53 -2.50 9.32
N ILE A 190 -9.68 -2.77 8.32
CA ILE A 190 -8.96 -4.05 8.26
C ILE A 190 -7.83 -4.03 9.29
N PRO A 191 -7.73 -5.05 10.17
CA PRO A 191 -6.60 -5.20 11.10
C PRO A 191 -5.26 -5.19 10.36
N ASP A 192 -4.23 -4.59 10.96
CA ASP A 192 -2.89 -4.45 10.38
C ASP A 192 -2.09 -5.77 10.33
N GLU A 193 -2.60 -6.82 10.97
CA GLU A 193 -2.01 -8.16 10.97
C GLU A 193 -2.66 -9.03 9.88
N PRO A 194 -1.88 -9.86 9.14
CA PRO A 194 -2.47 -10.85 8.25
C PRO A 194 -3.41 -11.75 9.04
N LEU A 195 -4.58 -12.03 8.47
CA LEU A 195 -5.47 -13.03 9.06
C LEU A 195 -4.69 -14.34 9.17
N PRO A 196 -4.72 -15.01 10.34
CA PRO A 196 -3.98 -16.25 10.52
C PRO A 196 -4.38 -17.22 9.41
N ALA A 197 -3.38 -17.85 8.80
CA ALA A 197 -3.63 -18.96 7.90
C ALA A 197 -4.44 -20.00 8.69
N TYR A 198 -5.56 -20.43 8.13
CA TYR A 198 -6.42 -21.42 8.77
C TYR A 198 -5.59 -22.69 9.01
N GLU A 199 -5.18 -22.91 10.26
CA GLU A 199 -4.72 -24.22 10.71
C GLU A 199 -5.97 -25.08 10.86
N ALA A 200 -6.09 -26.08 9.99
CA ALA A 200 -7.09 -27.12 10.18
C ALA A 200 -6.85 -27.75 11.57
N PRO A 201 -7.91 -27.92 12.40
CA PRO A 201 -7.76 -28.57 13.69
C PRO A 201 -7.07 -29.92 13.50
N PRO A 202 -6.05 -30.26 14.31
CA PRO A 202 -5.46 -31.59 14.24
C PRO A 202 -6.56 -32.61 14.53
N ASP A 203 -6.83 -33.47 13.56
CA ASP A 203 -7.77 -34.58 13.71
C ASP A 203 -7.47 -35.34 15.00
N ALA A 204 -8.44 -35.33 15.91
CA ALA A 204 -8.43 -36.17 17.09
C ALA A 204 -8.64 -37.64 16.66
N THR A 205 -7.59 -38.26 16.14
CA THR A 205 -7.49 -39.73 16.09
C THR A 205 -6.29 -40.15 16.91
N GLY A 206 -6.56 -40.45 18.17
CA GLY A 206 -5.62 -41.16 19.01
C GLY A 206 -5.33 -42.52 18.40
N SER A 207 -4.04 -42.85 18.27
CA SER A 207 -3.50 -44.18 18.54
C SER A 207 -1.99 -44.09 18.65
N SER A 208 -1.48 -44.63 19.75
CA SER A 208 -0.06 -44.94 19.96
C SER A 208 0.49 -45.76 18.79
N HIS A 209 1.77 -45.60 18.47
CA HIS A 209 2.78 -46.65 18.64
C HIS A 209 4.12 -46.25 17.95
N LEU A 210 5.16 -46.14 18.80
CA LEU A 210 6.55 -46.58 18.66
C LEU A 210 7.40 -46.13 17.44
N ALA A 211 8.60 -45.65 17.80
CA ALA A 211 9.68 -45.17 16.93
C ALA A 211 10.51 -46.33 16.29
N PRO A 212 11.70 -46.08 15.70
CA PRO A 212 11.91 -45.76 14.27
C PRO A 212 12.92 -46.71 13.58
N GLN A 213 12.85 -47.02 12.28
CA GLN A 213 13.96 -47.70 11.55
C GLN A 213 13.91 -47.52 9.99
N PRO A 214 15.02 -47.77 9.26
CA PRO A 214 15.60 -46.85 8.26
C PRO A 214 15.36 -47.19 6.77
N VAL A 215 15.71 -46.22 5.91
CA VAL A 215 15.66 -46.25 4.42
C VAL A 215 16.59 -47.30 3.78
N PRO A 216 16.28 -47.78 2.55
CA PRO A 216 17.10 -47.33 1.41
C PRO A 216 16.39 -47.17 0.04
N ALA A 217 16.81 -46.11 -0.67
CA ALA A 217 17.15 -45.99 -2.10
C ALA A 217 16.23 -46.49 -3.26
N ARG A 218 15.88 -45.49 -4.11
CA ARG A 218 15.86 -45.47 -5.60
C ARG A 218 14.80 -46.26 -6.37
N SER A 219 13.88 -45.54 -7.02
CA SER A 219 13.87 -45.30 -8.49
C SER A 219 12.54 -44.67 -8.95
N ASP A 220 12.62 -43.83 -9.98
CA ASP A 220 11.52 -43.16 -10.68
C ASP A 220 10.34 -44.08 -11.05
N SER A 221 9.11 -43.62 -10.81
CA SER A 221 7.95 -43.76 -11.71
C SER A 221 6.75 -42.96 -11.21
N SER A 222 5.94 -42.56 -12.17
CA SER A 222 4.86 -41.58 -12.16
C SER A 222 3.66 -41.87 -11.23
N ALA A 223 2.89 -40.79 -11.02
CA ALA A 223 1.48 -40.73 -10.61
C ALA A 223 1.14 -40.88 -9.12
N SER A 224 0.85 -39.76 -8.45
CA SER A 224 -0.42 -39.61 -7.71
C SER A 224 -0.72 -38.12 -7.47
N ARG A 225 -1.75 -37.64 -8.18
CA ARG A 225 -2.42 -36.36 -7.91
C ARG A 225 -3.00 -36.41 -6.49
N GLY A 226 -2.67 -35.44 -5.65
CA GLY A 226 -3.44 -35.13 -4.44
C GLY A 226 -4.81 -34.62 -4.84
N ARG A 227 -5.75 -35.56 -4.90
CA ARG A 227 -7.13 -35.44 -5.37
C ARG A 227 -7.88 -34.40 -4.54
N ALA A 228 -8.30 -33.30 -5.18
CA ALA A 228 -9.41 -32.50 -4.68
C ALA A 228 -10.61 -33.44 -4.45
N PRO A 229 -11.46 -33.24 -3.43
CA PRO A 229 -12.66 -34.06 -3.27
C PRO A 229 -13.45 -34.05 -4.58
N ASP A 230 -13.55 -35.21 -5.22
CA ASP A 230 -14.26 -35.38 -6.50
C ASP A 230 -15.78 -35.25 -6.35
N GLU A 231 -16.27 -35.17 -5.11
CA GLU A 231 -17.69 -35.14 -4.82
C GLU A 231 -18.12 -33.74 -4.40
N PRO A 232 -19.04 -33.10 -5.15
CA PRO A 232 -19.59 -31.84 -4.74
C PRO A 232 -20.36 -32.00 -3.41
N PRO A 233 -20.51 -30.93 -2.61
CA PRO A 233 -21.17 -31.02 -1.31
C PRO A 233 -22.59 -31.62 -1.44
N PRO A 234 -23.08 -32.34 -0.40
CA PRO A 234 -24.39 -32.98 -0.44
C PRO A 234 -25.48 -31.99 -0.83
N GLY A 235 -26.26 -32.29 -1.87
CA GLY A 235 -27.33 -31.41 -2.38
C GLY A 235 -26.91 -30.37 -3.43
N TYR A 236 -25.63 -30.33 -3.84
CA TYR A 236 -25.16 -29.38 -4.85
C TYR A 236 -25.79 -29.59 -6.23
N GLU A 237 -26.01 -30.86 -6.62
CA GLU A 237 -26.67 -31.19 -7.89
C GLU A 237 -28.13 -30.72 -7.90
N GLU A 238 -28.84 -30.84 -6.77
CA GLU A 238 -30.21 -30.34 -6.63
C GLU A 238 -30.26 -28.81 -6.70
N ALA A 239 -29.32 -28.12 -6.05
CA ALA A 239 -29.22 -26.65 -6.12
C ALA A 239 -28.91 -26.15 -7.55
N GLN A 240 -28.06 -26.87 -8.30
CA GLN A 240 -27.82 -26.56 -9.70
C GLN A 240 -29.05 -26.81 -10.57
N ALA A 241 -29.75 -27.93 -10.37
CA ALA A 241 -30.96 -28.25 -11.11
C ALA A 241 -32.05 -27.19 -10.89
N GLN A 242 -32.27 -26.75 -9.64
CA GLN A 242 -33.23 -25.69 -9.32
C GLN A 242 -32.86 -24.36 -10.01
N THR A 243 -31.57 -24.02 -10.04
CA THR A 243 -31.09 -22.79 -10.71
C THR A 243 -31.32 -22.83 -12.22
N ILE A 244 -31.07 -23.98 -12.85
CA ILE A 244 -31.27 -24.16 -14.30
C ILE A 244 -32.76 -24.13 -14.64
N SER A 245 -33.61 -24.79 -13.83
CA SER A 245 -35.06 -24.75 -14.01
C SER A 245 -35.62 -23.34 -13.93
N MET A 246 -35.22 -22.56 -12.93
CA MET A 246 -35.70 -21.18 -12.75
C MET A 246 -35.31 -20.29 -13.93
N ARG A 247 -34.07 -20.42 -14.43
CA ARG A 247 -33.61 -19.67 -15.61
C ARG A 247 -34.34 -20.04 -16.90
N LEU A 248 -34.74 -21.30 -17.04
CA LEU A 248 -35.49 -21.77 -18.20
C LEU A 248 -36.94 -21.27 -18.16
N GLU A 249 -37.59 -21.32 -17.00
CA GLU A 249 -38.95 -20.78 -16.81
C GLU A 249 -39.02 -19.29 -17.10
N ASP A 250 -38.05 -18.50 -16.61
CA ASP A 250 -37.96 -17.06 -16.91
C ASP A 250 -37.84 -16.81 -18.43
N HIS A 251 -37.00 -17.59 -19.12
CA HIS A 251 -36.81 -17.44 -20.56
C HIS A 251 -38.06 -17.82 -21.37
N ILE A 252 -38.81 -18.85 -20.94
CA ILE A 252 -40.08 -19.24 -21.57
C ILE A 252 -41.14 -18.17 -21.37
N ARG A 253 -41.18 -17.56 -20.19
CA ARG A 253 -42.13 -16.49 -19.86
C ARG A 253 -41.87 -15.23 -20.67
N ASP A 254 -40.61 -14.83 -20.81
CA ASP A 254 -40.17 -13.72 -21.67
C ASP A 254 -40.47 -13.97 -23.16
N ALA A 255 -40.41 -15.22 -23.60
CA ALA A 255 -40.73 -15.59 -24.98
C ALA A 255 -42.25 -15.57 -25.24
N ALA A 256 -43.06 -15.93 -24.24
CA ALA A 256 -44.51 -15.89 -24.34
C ALA A 256 -45.05 -14.45 -24.40
N ASP A 257 -44.45 -13.51 -23.65
CA ASP A 257 -44.87 -12.09 -23.63
C ASP A 257 -44.54 -11.36 -24.95
N ARG A 258 -43.50 -11.79 -25.68
CA ARG A 258 -43.17 -11.24 -27.02
C ARG A 258 -44.02 -11.80 -28.17
N GLY A 259 -44.85 -12.82 -27.91
CA GLY A 259 -45.66 -13.48 -28.94
C GLY A 259 -47.08 -12.93 -29.10
N SER A 260 -47.52 -11.99 -28.26
CA SER A 260 -48.92 -11.51 -28.20
C SER A 260 -49.17 -10.10 -28.76
N GLU A 261 -48.20 -9.46 -29.41
CA GLU A 261 -48.36 -8.16 -30.08
C GLU A 261 -48.20 -8.22 -31.62
N GLY A 262 -48.71 -9.30 -32.25
CA GLY A 262 -48.80 -9.45 -33.71
C GLY A 262 -50.22 -9.74 -34.18
#